data_AF-A0A1E4RA43-F1
#
_entry.id   AF-A0A1E4RA43-F1
#
_cell.length_a   1.000
_cell.length_b   1.000
_cell.length_c   1.000
_cell.angle_alpha   90.00
_cell.angle_beta   90.00
_cell.angle_gamma   90.00
#
_symmetry.space_group_name_H-M   'P 1'
#
loop_
_entity.id
_entity.type
_entity.pdbx_description
1 polymer ?
#
loop_
_entity_poly.entity_id
_entity_poly.type
_entity_poly.pdbx_seq_one_letter_code
_entity_poly.pdbx_strand_id
1 'polypeptide(L)'
;MTKFNVGDKVQILDASKIIYAIKGGFKTGEIYPVTQINNSGRPVIESETDHLGFYEHELKYIQKVSDKPTKNQRITVLENEVAELKLIVHELRGKKSIEPSTTNTVEDIIEFEGQQYRKVDRGAKVGDVVIFNSKIYPHNAEPNKPYIVNREIAYGVGHHDGETICNVKFAIYDHGRTPENVDVYELIEPKPLTPNQQRAVIIEKAKKFLEENLKLLISYDFIAISNGTKLYSRQRFQDIKLTTAKCSPNDVFNEHIGKAIALGRALGLDVSEFEQAVQPTIAVGQLVESSVPEIYKVFTLEGIMGNVKYKAKNGSWQNAEGGDLPNETWYKIINDTNAKYEVES
;
A
#
# COMPACT_ATOMS: atom_id res chain seq x y z
N MET A 1 6.45 42.45 14.96
CA MET A 1 6.73 41.01 14.98
C MET A 1 7.77 40.71 13.91
N THR A 2 8.86 40.04 14.26
CA THR A 2 9.93 39.71 13.31
C THR A 2 9.42 38.67 12.30
N LYS A 3 9.56 38.96 11.00
CA LYS A 3 9.05 38.11 9.91
C LYS A 3 9.84 36.81 9.70
N PHE A 4 10.99 36.67 10.37
CA PHE A 4 11.94 35.57 10.20
C PHE A 4 12.40 35.06 11.57
N ASN A 5 12.69 33.76 11.63
CA ASN A 5 13.26 33.05 12.77
C ASN A 5 14.59 32.38 12.38
N VAL A 6 15.45 32.14 13.36
CA VAL A 6 16.65 31.30 13.16
C VAL A 6 16.22 29.91 12.68
N GLY A 7 16.88 29.40 11.64
CA GLY A 7 16.56 28.15 10.97
C GLY A 7 15.60 28.28 9.78
N ASP A 8 14.95 29.43 9.60
CA ASP A 8 14.21 29.71 8.37
C ASP A 8 15.16 29.69 7.16
N LYS A 9 14.66 29.29 5.99
CA LYS A 9 15.37 29.45 4.72
C LYS A 9 14.87 30.67 3.99
N VAL A 10 15.78 31.47 3.45
CA VAL A 10 15.43 32.66 2.65
C VAL A 10 16.08 32.57 1.28
N GLN A 11 15.31 32.89 0.25
CA GLN A 11 15.80 33.04 -1.11
C GLN A 11 16.12 34.51 -1.36
N ILE A 12 17.28 34.79 -1.96
CA ILE A 12 17.61 36.14 -2.43
C ILE A 12 16.93 36.38 -3.78
N LEU A 13 16.07 37.38 -3.88
CA LEU A 13 15.35 37.74 -5.11
C LEU A 13 16.20 38.61 -6.04
N ASP A 14 17.06 39.48 -5.49
CA ASP A 14 18.00 40.31 -6.27
C ASP A 14 19.22 40.71 -5.43
N ALA A 15 20.33 39.99 -5.59
CA ALA A 15 21.58 40.24 -4.87
C ALA A 15 22.24 41.58 -5.24
N SER A 16 21.95 42.15 -6.41
CA SER A 16 22.53 43.43 -6.83
C SER A 16 21.97 44.63 -6.05
N LYS A 17 20.83 44.44 -5.39
CA LYS A 17 20.15 45.46 -4.58
C LYS A 17 20.42 45.33 -3.09
N ILE A 18 21.28 44.41 -2.69
CA ILE A 18 21.61 44.12 -1.30
C ILE A 18 23.10 44.42 -1.09
N ILE A 19 23.37 45.32 -0.16
CA ILE A 19 24.73 45.79 0.12
C ILE A 19 25.59 44.61 0.59
N TYR A 20 26.80 44.51 0.03
CA TYR A 20 27.76 43.42 0.26
C TYR A 20 27.37 42.00 -0.19
N ALA A 21 26.13 41.77 -0.68
CA ALA A 21 25.71 40.43 -1.10
C ALA A 21 26.64 39.82 -2.18
N ILE A 22 26.86 40.53 -3.30
CA ILE A 22 27.74 40.05 -4.38
C ILE A 22 29.19 39.87 -3.90
N LYS A 23 29.69 40.79 -3.06
CA LYS A 23 31.06 40.74 -2.55
C LYS A 23 31.27 39.57 -1.58
N GLY A 24 30.25 39.25 -0.79
CA GLY A 24 30.23 38.12 0.15
C GLY A 24 29.87 36.78 -0.49
N GLY A 25 29.78 36.71 -1.83
CA GLY A 25 29.53 35.47 -2.56
C GLY A 25 28.05 35.05 -2.67
N PHE A 26 27.11 35.88 -2.22
CA PHE A 26 25.68 35.59 -2.27
C PHE A 26 25.10 35.87 -3.66
N LYS A 27 24.23 34.98 -4.15
CA LYS A 27 23.68 35.05 -5.51
C LYS A 27 22.16 35.17 -5.54
N THR A 28 21.67 35.88 -6.55
CA THR A 28 20.24 35.93 -6.88
C THR A 28 19.72 34.52 -7.17
N GLY A 29 18.58 34.18 -6.58
CA GLY A 29 17.90 32.89 -6.72
C GLY A 29 18.37 31.81 -5.75
N GLU A 30 19.53 31.96 -5.11
CA GLU A 30 20.04 30.99 -4.15
C GLU A 30 19.34 31.12 -2.78
N ILE A 31 19.30 30.00 -2.06
CA ILE A 31 18.60 29.84 -0.78
C ILE A 31 19.64 29.68 0.32
N TYR A 32 19.54 30.51 1.35
CA TYR A 32 20.45 30.49 2.49
C TYR A 32 19.68 30.32 3.80
N PRO A 33 20.25 29.62 4.78
CA PRO A 33 19.65 29.52 6.10
C PRO A 33 19.84 30.84 6.87
N VAL A 34 18.81 31.23 7.62
CA VAL A 34 18.91 32.31 8.63
C VAL A 34 19.61 31.72 9.85
N THR A 35 20.85 32.14 10.09
CA THR A 35 21.69 31.62 11.18
C THR A 35 21.54 32.46 12.45
N GLN A 36 21.16 33.73 12.32
CA GLN A 36 20.95 34.63 13.45
C GLN A 36 19.84 35.66 13.16
N ILE A 37 19.23 36.17 14.23
CA ILE A 37 18.41 37.39 14.19
C ILE A 37 19.17 38.48 14.96
N ASN A 38 19.46 39.61 14.33
CA ASN A 38 20.19 40.69 14.98
C ASN A 38 19.32 41.46 15.99
N ASN A 39 19.92 42.40 16.74
CA ASN A 39 19.22 43.18 17.78
C ASN A 39 18.06 44.04 17.25
N SER A 40 18.01 44.31 15.94
CA SER A 40 16.90 45.02 15.28
C SER A 40 15.82 44.07 14.76
N GLY A 41 15.94 42.76 15.00
CA GLY A 41 14.97 41.76 14.56
C GLY A 41 15.09 41.34 13.09
N ARG A 42 16.23 41.63 12.44
CA ARG A 42 16.46 41.31 11.02
C ARG A 42 17.29 40.02 10.88
N PRO A 43 17.03 39.22 9.83
CA PRO A 43 17.78 38.00 9.62
C PRO A 43 19.24 38.29 9.25
N VAL A 44 20.10 37.35 9.59
CA VAL A 44 21.47 37.22 9.10
C VAL A 44 21.55 35.84 8.48
N ILE A 45 22.07 35.77 7.25
CA ILE A 45 22.30 34.53 6.53
C ILE A 45 23.81 34.28 6.37
N GLU A 46 24.16 33.04 6.12
CA GLU A 46 25.56 32.62 5.98
C GLU A 46 25.76 31.86 4.67
N SER A 47 26.86 32.16 3.99
CA SER A 47 27.40 31.39 2.87
C SER A 47 28.66 30.64 3.34
N GLU A 48 29.28 29.85 2.47
CA GLU A 48 30.54 29.17 2.78
C GLU A 48 31.68 30.14 3.13
N THR A 49 31.58 31.40 2.70
CA THR A 49 32.68 32.37 2.77
C THR A 49 32.40 33.60 3.61
N ASP A 50 31.13 33.93 3.90
CA ASP A 50 30.78 35.17 4.61
C ASP A 50 29.38 35.11 5.25
N HIS A 51 29.07 36.11 6.08
CA HIS A 51 27.78 36.35 6.70
C HIS A 51 27.16 37.66 6.18
N LEU A 52 25.85 37.67 5.95
CA LEU A 52 25.13 38.81 5.40
C LEU A 52 23.91 39.16 6.25
N GLY A 53 23.96 40.33 6.87
CA GLY A 53 22.79 40.96 7.50
C GLY A 53 22.10 41.93 6.55
N PHE A 54 20.79 42.10 6.71
CA PHE A 54 19.99 42.98 5.85
C PHE A 54 19.60 44.30 6.54
N TYR A 55 19.56 45.38 5.77
CA TYR A 55 18.88 46.61 6.14
C TYR A 55 17.37 46.51 5.91
N GLU A 56 16.58 47.36 6.57
CA GLU A 56 15.10 47.32 6.51
C GLU A 56 14.57 47.37 5.08
N HIS A 57 15.14 48.27 4.26
CA HIS A 57 14.70 48.50 2.89
C HIS A 57 15.13 47.38 1.92
N GLU A 58 16.01 46.48 2.36
CA GLU A 58 16.50 45.34 1.59
C GLU A 58 15.67 44.08 1.81
N LEU A 59 14.87 44.03 2.89
CA LEU A 59 14.04 42.86 3.23
C LEU A 59 13.01 42.51 2.14
N LYS A 60 12.70 43.45 1.23
CA LYS A 60 11.83 43.22 0.07
C LYS A 60 12.50 42.42 -1.06
N TYR A 61 13.83 42.28 -1.02
CA TYR A 61 14.62 41.50 -1.98
C TYR A 61 14.99 40.11 -1.45
N ILE A 62 14.36 39.69 -0.35
CA ILE A 62 14.43 38.31 0.13
C ILE A 62 13.03 37.77 0.35
N GLN A 63 12.88 36.47 0.19
CA GLN A 63 11.62 35.79 0.46
C GLN A 63 11.86 34.59 1.36
N LYS A 64 11.04 34.46 2.41
CA LYS A 64 11.00 33.24 3.22
C LYS A 64 10.54 32.08 2.34
N VAL A 65 11.36 31.06 2.22
CA VAL A 65 11.02 29.80 1.58
C VAL A 65 10.34 28.95 2.65
N SER A 66 9.01 28.87 2.62
CA SER A 66 8.33 27.85 3.41
C SER A 66 8.74 26.50 2.84
N ASP A 67 9.18 25.58 3.69
CA ASP A 67 9.36 24.19 3.27
C ASP A 67 8.06 23.73 2.59
N LYS A 68 8.18 23.10 1.41
CA LYS A 68 7.03 22.43 0.80
C LYS A 68 6.42 21.54 1.89
N PRO A 69 5.10 21.59 2.13
CA PRO A 69 4.50 20.77 3.15
C PRO A 69 4.93 19.32 2.90
N THR A 70 5.52 18.74 3.93
CA THR A 70 6.01 17.36 3.87
C THR A 70 4.86 16.45 3.42
N LYS A 71 5.17 15.30 2.81
CA LYS A 71 4.13 14.34 2.42
C LYS A 71 3.18 14.06 3.58
N ASN A 72 3.70 13.93 4.81
CA ASN A 72 2.91 13.74 6.02
C ASN A 72 1.98 14.91 6.33
N GLN A 73 2.45 16.16 6.22
CA GLN A 73 1.57 17.33 6.40
C GLN A 73 0.48 17.41 5.34
N ARG A 74 0.78 17.03 4.09
CA ARG A 74 -0.23 16.95 3.01
C ARG A 74 -1.23 15.82 3.26
N ILE A 75 -0.76 14.68 3.77
CA ILE A 75 -1.61 13.56 4.18
C ILE A 75 -2.54 13.98 5.32
N THR A 76 -2.03 14.62 6.37
CA THR A 76 -2.85 15.08 7.50
C THR A 76 -3.91 16.09 7.06
N VAL A 77 -3.59 17.00 6.12
CA VAL A 77 -4.58 17.92 5.55
C VAL A 77 -5.66 17.16 4.79
N LEU A 78 -5.28 16.20 3.93
CA LEU A 78 -6.24 15.37 3.18
C LEU A 78 -7.08 14.48 4.10
N GLU A 79 -6.51 13.92 5.16
CA GLU A 79 -7.22 13.11 6.16
C GLU A 79 -8.29 13.94 6.88
N ASN A 80 -7.97 15.18 7.24
CA ASN A 80 -8.92 16.11 7.85
C ASN A 80 -10.03 16.52 6.88
N GLU A 81 -9.70 16.85 5.63
CA GLU A 81 -10.70 17.16 4.60
C GLU A 81 -11.64 15.97 4.33
N VAL A 82 -11.10 14.74 4.28
CA VAL A 82 -11.89 13.52 4.14
C VAL A 82 -12.78 13.28 5.37
N ALA A 83 -12.29 13.56 6.58
CA ALA A 83 -13.08 13.45 7.80
C ALA A 83 -14.25 14.45 7.83
N GLU A 84 -14.03 15.69 7.42
CA GLU A 84 -15.07 16.71 7.28
C GLU A 84 -16.09 16.32 6.20
N LEU A 85 -15.64 15.86 5.04
CA LEU A 85 -16.52 15.37 3.98
C LEU A 85 -17.36 14.18 4.44
N LYS A 86 -16.78 13.26 5.22
CA LYS A 86 -17.53 12.13 5.82
C LYS A 86 -18.64 12.62 6.75
N LEU A 87 -18.38 13.65 7.57
CA LEU A 87 -19.39 14.25 8.44
C LEU A 87 -20.52 14.91 7.64
N ILE A 88 -20.18 15.69 6.60
CA ILE A 88 -21.16 16.32 5.70
C ILE A 88 -22.01 15.26 4.99
N VAL A 89 -21.39 14.20 4.48
CA VAL A 89 -22.10 13.08 3.82
C VAL A 89 -23.02 12.37 4.82
N HIS A 90 -22.60 12.14 6.06
CA HIS A 90 -23.45 11.55 7.09
C HIS A 90 -24.65 12.45 7.42
N GLU A 91 -24.45 13.77 7.50
CA GLU A 91 -25.54 14.73 7.77
C GLU A 91 -26.53 14.81 6.59
N LEU A 92 -26.04 14.77 5.35
CA LEU A 92 -26.88 14.73 4.15
C LEU A 92 -27.67 13.42 4.04
N ARG A 93 -27.09 12.29 4.46
CA ARG A 93 -27.79 10.99 4.56
C ARG A 93 -28.86 10.99 5.64
N GLY A 94 -28.62 11.68 6.76
CA GLY A 94 -29.58 11.80 7.86
C GLY A 94 -30.83 12.64 7.53
N LYS A 95 -30.78 13.49 6.49
CA LYS A 95 -31.92 14.36 6.08
C LYS A 95 -32.83 13.75 5.00
N LYS A 96 -32.56 12.53 4.52
CA LYS A 96 -33.42 11.84 3.55
C LYS A 96 -34.09 10.63 4.21
N SER A 97 -35.28 10.84 4.74
CA SER A 97 -36.23 9.73 4.95
C SER A 97 -36.58 9.16 3.57
N ILE A 98 -36.30 7.87 3.38
CA ILE A 98 -36.92 6.86 2.49
C ILE A 98 -35.86 5.77 2.26
N GLU A 99 -36.13 4.58 2.82
CA GLU A 99 -35.73 3.20 2.44
C GLU A 99 -34.31 2.88 1.88
N PRO A 100 -33.75 1.68 2.14
CA PRO A 100 -32.34 1.37 1.94
C PRO A 100 -32.01 1.25 0.45
N SER A 101 -31.65 2.35 -0.17
CA SER A 101 -30.96 2.35 -1.45
C SER A 101 -29.47 2.52 -1.19
N THR A 102 -28.72 1.43 -1.37
CA THR A 102 -27.27 1.43 -1.49
C THR A 102 -26.88 2.17 -2.77
N THR A 103 -26.33 3.37 -2.64
CA THR A 103 -25.56 3.99 -3.73
C THR A 103 -24.55 4.98 -3.16
N ASN A 104 -23.38 4.44 -2.78
CA ASN A 104 -22.15 5.18 -3.05
C ASN A 104 -21.94 5.16 -4.56
N THR A 105 -21.29 6.16 -5.13
CA THR A 105 -20.87 6.25 -6.54
C THR A 105 -19.97 5.07 -6.93
N VAL A 106 -20.64 3.95 -7.19
CA VAL A 106 -20.25 2.56 -7.45
C VAL A 106 -21.23 2.02 -8.51
N GLU A 107 -21.89 2.90 -9.28
CA GLU A 107 -22.92 2.50 -10.25
C GLU A 107 -22.36 1.62 -11.38
N ASP A 108 -21.06 1.74 -11.62
CA ASP A 108 -20.37 0.99 -12.66
C ASP A 108 -19.65 -0.26 -12.15
N ILE A 109 -19.60 -0.58 -10.86
CA ILE A 109 -18.98 -1.83 -10.38
C ILE A 109 -19.90 -2.56 -9.40
N ILE A 110 -20.17 -3.84 -9.65
CA ILE A 110 -20.95 -4.69 -8.74
C ILE A 110 -20.09 -5.86 -8.25
N GLU A 111 -20.41 -6.36 -7.06
CA GLU A 111 -19.89 -7.63 -6.56
C GLU A 111 -20.97 -8.71 -6.71
N PHE A 112 -20.63 -9.81 -7.36
CA PHE A 112 -21.53 -10.94 -7.57
C PHE A 112 -20.73 -12.24 -7.47
N GLU A 113 -21.20 -13.19 -6.63
CA GLU A 113 -20.51 -14.47 -6.38
C GLU A 113 -19.01 -14.31 -6.00
N GLY A 114 -18.68 -13.27 -5.22
CA GLY A 114 -17.31 -12.98 -4.77
C GLY A 114 -16.37 -12.44 -5.85
N GLN A 115 -16.92 -12.05 -7.01
CA GLN A 115 -16.19 -11.45 -8.12
C GLN A 115 -16.70 -10.03 -8.39
N GLN A 116 -15.82 -9.15 -8.88
CA GLN A 116 -16.18 -7.79 -9.25
C GLN A 116 -16.46 -7.70 -10.75
N TYR A 117 -17.51 -6.98 -11.13
CA TYR A 117 -17.89 -6.77 -12.52
C TYR A 117 -18.08 -5.29 -12.80
N ARG A 118 -17.65 -4.81 -13.98
CA ARG A 118 -17.79 -3.41 -14.40
C ARG A 118 -18.88 -3.23 -15.46
N LYS A 119 -19.72 -2.21 -15.32
CA LYS A 119 -20.77 -1.85 -16.28
C LYS A 119 -20.16 -1.49 -17.64
N VAL A 120 -20.77 -2.00 -18.71
CA VAL A 120 -20.32 -1.78 -20.08
C VAL A 120 -21.47 -1.41 -21.01
N ASP A 121 -21.20 -0.48 -21.92
CA ASP A 121 -22.14 -0.02 -22.95
C ASP A 121 -22.01 -0.89 -24.22
N ARG A 122 -22.29 -2.19 -24.06
CA ARG A 122 -22.30 -3.17 -25.15
C ARG A 122 -23.28 -4.30 -24.85
N GLY A 123 -23.60 -5.09 -25.87
CA GLY A 123 -24.38 -6.29 -25.63
C GLY A 123 -23.65 -7.33 -24.80
N ALA A 124 -24.43 -7.99 -23.93
CA ALA A 124 -23.95 -9.03 -23.03
C ALA A 124 -23.36 -10.22 -23.80
N LYS A 125 -22.26 -10.74 -23.29
CA LYS A 125 -21.54 -11.92 -23.75
C LYS A 125 -21.57 -12.97 -22.66
N VAL A 126 -21.21 -14.19 -23.03
CA VAL A 126 -21.06 -15.27 -22.05
C VAL A 126 -19.98 -14.88 -21.05
N GLY A 127 -20.27 -15.05 -19.75
CA GLY A 127 -19.43 -14.63 -18.63
C GLY A 127 -19.82 -13.27 -18.03
N ASP A 128 -20.61 -12.45 -18.73
CA ASP A 128 -21.08 -11.17 -18.17
C ASP A 128 -22.21 -11.40 -17.16
N VAL A 129 -22.39 -10.44 -16.25
CA VAL A 129 -23.57 -10.31 -15.38
C VAL A 129 -24.54 -9.32 -15.98
N VAL A 130 -25.83 -9.62 -15.95
CA VAL A 130 -26.91 -8.70 -16.36
C VAL A 130 -27.84 -8.39 -15.20
N ILE A 131 -28.29 -7.14 -15.14
CA ILE A 131 -29.32 -6.68 -14.21
C ILE A 131 -30.48 -6.11 -15.04
N PHE A 132 -31.68 -6.62 -14.78
CA PHE A 132 -32.89 -6.16 -15.47
C PHE A 132 -33.51 -4.98 -14.74
N ASN A 133 -33.73 -3.87 -15.44
CA ASN A 133 -34.34 -2.67 -14.86
C ASN A 133 -35.86 -2.79 -14.66
N SER A 134 -36.48 -3.80 -15.27
CA SER A 134 -37.92 -4.04 -15.18
C SER A 134 -38.22 -5.54 -15.19
N LYS A 135 -39.42 -5.90 -14.71
CA LYS A 135 -39.87 -7.29 -14.67
C LYS A 135 -40.08 -7.81 -16.09
N ILE A 136 -39.41 -8.90 -16.43
CA ILE A 136 -39.55 -9.53 -17.75
C ILE A 136 -40.56 -10.66 -17.70
N TYR A 137 -41.67 -10.49 -18.41
CA TYR A 137 -42.63 -11.54 -18.72
C TYR A 137 -42.31 -12.18 -20.07
N PRO A 138 -42.46 -13.51 -20.23
CA PRO A 138 -42.96 -14.52 -19.29
C PRO A 138 -41.89 -15.20 -18.41
N HIS A 139 -40.69 -14.62 -18.33
CA HIS A 139 -39.48 -15.34 -17.90
C HIS A 139 -39.17 -15.29 -16.40
N ASN A 140 -40.02 -14.64 -15.60
CA ASN A 140 -39.91 -14.53 -14.13
C ASN A 140 -38.55 -13.99 -13.65
N ALA A 141 -37.85 -13.21 -14.48
CA ALA A 141 -36.68 -12.47 -14.04
C ALA A 141 -37.14 -11.33 -13.11
N GLU A 142 -36.66 -11.37 -11.88
CA GLU A 142 -36.88 -10.29 -10.91
C GLU A 142 -36.06 -9.06 -11.31
N PRO A 143 -36.68 -7.87 -11.32
CA PRO A 143 -35.95 -6.63 -11.56
C PRO A 143 -34.89 -6.40 -10.47
N ASN A 144 -33.81 -5.73 -10.84
CA ASN A 144 -32.67 -5.37 -9.97
C ASN A 144 -31.92 -6.56 -9.35
N LYS A 145 -32.10 -7.76 -9.90
CA LYS A 145 -31.35 -8.96 -9.50
C LYS A 145 -30.28 -9.28 -10.54
N PRO A 146 -29.05 -9.63 -10.12
CA PRO A 146 -27.97 -10.01 -11.03
C PRO A 146 -28.11 -11.46 -11.53
N TYR A 147 -27.77 -11.69 -12.80
CA TYR A 147 -27.76 -12.99 -13.45
C TYR A 147 -26.53 -13.16 -14.35
N ILE A 148 -25.82 -14.29 -14.28
CA ILE A 148 -24.69 -14.60 -15.19
C ILE A 148 -25.19 -15.11 -16.55
N VAL A 149 -24.59 -14.62 -17.62
CA VAL A 149 -24.81 -15.11 -19.00
C VAL A 149 -23.93 -16.35 -19.24
N ASN A 150 -24.51 -17.52 -19.47
CA ASN A 150 -23.75 -18.75 -19.76
C ASN A 150 -24.05 -19.29 -21.18
N ARG A 151 -23.06 -19.85 -21.88
CA ARG A 151 -23.20 -20.47 -23.23
C ARG A 151 -23.63 -21.93 -23.17
N GLU A 152 -23.25 -22.65 -22.12
CA GLU A 152 -22.93 -24.09 -22.25
C GLU A 152 -24.01 -25.06 -21.78
N ILE A 153 -25.23 -24.61 -21.47
CA ILE A 153 -26.24 -25.57 -21.05
C ILE A 153 -27.62 -25.26 -21.61
N ALA A 154 -28.16 -26.24 -22.34
CA ALA A 154 -29.59 -26.44 -22.49
C ALA A 154 -30.33 -26.54 -21.13
N TYR A 155 -29.62 -26.54 -19.98
CA TYR A 155 -30.10 -26.60 -18.59
C TYR A 155 -29.14 -25.87 -17.61
N GLY A 156 -29.35 -24.58 -17.34
CA GLY A 156 -28.68 -23.91 -16.22
C GLY A 156 -29.22 -24.45 -14.89
N VAL A 157 -28.33 -24.95 -14.01
CA VAL A 157 -28.67 -25.37 -12.65
C VAL A 157 -28.50 -24.15 -11.74
N GLY A 158 -29.60 -23.61 -11.23
CA GLY A 158 -29.58 -22.79 -10.03
C GLY A 158 -29.69 -23.72 -8.82
N HIS A 159 -28.78 -23.62 -7.87
CA HIS A 159 -29.06 -24.08 -6.51
C HIS A 159 -29.64 -22.91 -5.73
N HIS A 160 -30.94 -22.98 -5.47
CA HIS A 160 -31.49 -22.62 -4.17
C HIS A 160 -32.73 -23.48 -3.95
N ASP A 161 -32.60 -24.39 -2.99
CA ASP A 161 -33.57 -24.71 -1.95
C ASP A 161 -35.04 -24.50 -2.34
N GLY A 162 -35.57 -25.42 -3.13
CA GLY A 162 -37.01 -25.62 -3.28
C GLY A 162 -37.71 -24.66 -4.24
N GLU A 163 -38.31 -25.25 -5.28
CA GLU A 163 -39.43 -24.69 -6.04
C GLU A 163 -39.20 -23.35 -6.74
N THR A 164 -38.63 -23.42 -7.95
CA THR A 164 -39.21 -22.96 -9.24
C THR A 164 -38.06 -22.61 -10.19
N ILE A 165 -37.65 -23.56 -11.03
CA ILE A 165 -36.62 -23.35 -12.08
C ILE A 165 -37.25 -22.48 -13.17
N CYS A 166 -37.15 -21.16 -13.02
CA CYS A 166 -37.77 -20.19 -13.93
C CYS A 166 -36.91 -19.88 -15.16
N ASN A 167 -37.59 -19.71 -16.29
CA ASN A 167 -37.12 -19.48 -17.65
C ASN A 167 -36.39 -18.13 -17.89
N VAL A 168 -35.46 -17.69 -17.04
CA VAL A 168 -34.63 -16.48 -17.29
C VAL A 168 -33.77 -16.62 -18.56
N LYS A 169 -33.57 -17.86 -19.03
CA LYS A 169 -32.84 -18.24 -20.26
C LYS A 169 -33.26 -17.50 -21.53
N PHE A 170 -34.56 -17.33 -21.74
CA PHE A 170 -35.09 -16.76 -22.99
C PHE A 170 -35.14 -15.22 -22.93
N ALA A 171 -35.34 -14.62 -21.75
CA ALA A 171 -35.33 -13.17 -21.56
C ALA A 171 -34.04 -12.50 -22.06
N ILE A 172 -32.87 -13.10 -21.77
CA ILE A 172 -31.56 -12.53 -22.17
C ILE A 172 -31.35 -12.59 -23.70
N TYR A 173 -31.97 -13.54 -24.40
CA TYR A 173 -31.84 -13.69 -25.85
C TYR A 173 -32.96 -12.96 -26.62
N ASP A 174 -34.19 -12.97 -26.11
CA ASP A 174 -35.38 -12.45 -26.80
C ASP A 174 -35.62 -10.94 -26.58
N HIS A 175 -35.06 -10.33 -25.52
CA HIS A 175 -35.31 -8.90 -25.22
C HIS A 175 -34.19 -7.94 -25.64
N GLY A 176 -33.28 -8.42 -26.48
CA GLY A 176 -32.17 -7.62 -26.99
C GLY A 176 -31.19 -7.33 -25.86
N ARG A 177 -29.97 -7.86 -26.00
CA ARG A 177 -28.86 -7.53 -25.11
C ARG A 177 -28.39 -6.11 -25.39
N THR A 178 -29.25 -5.11 -25.33
CA THR A 178 -28.85 -3.72 -25.53
C THR A 178 -28.87 -3.01 -24.19
N PRO A 179 -27.91 -2.09 -23.94
CA PRO A 179 -27.87 -1.24 -22.75
C PRO A 179 -29.17 -0.45 -22.49
N GLU A 180 -30.07 -0.38 -23.48
CA GLU A 180 -31.39 0.24 -23.39
C GLU A 180 -32.36 -0.56 -22.50
N ASN A 181 -32.19 -1.88 -22.40
CA ASN A 181 -33.12 -2.78 -21.71
C ASN A 181 -32.51 -3.48 -20.49
N VAL A 182 -31.18 -3.63 -20.47
CA VAL A 182 -30.43 -4.33 -19.42
C VAL A 182 -29.13 -3.62 -19.10
N ASP A 183 -28.79 -3.57 -17.83
CA ASP A 183 -27.44 -3.20 -17.41
C ASP A 183 -26.53 -4.42 -17.56
N VAL A 184 -25.44 -4.26 -18.31
CA VAL A 184 -24.47 -5.33 -18.59
C VAL A 184 -23.18 -5.03 -17.84
N TYR A 185 -22.67 -6.03 -17.12
CA TYR A 185 -21.43 -5.93 -16.35
C TYR A 185 -20.45 -7.02 -16.79
N GLU A 186 -19.24 -6.63 -17.19
CA GLU A 186 -18.17 -7.56 -17.57
C GLU A 186 -17.30 -7.90 -16.37
N LEU A 187 -16.81 -9.14 -16.31
CA LEU A 187 -15.93 -9.58 -15.23
C LEU A 187 -14.65 -8.74 -15.22
N ILE A 188 -14.33 -8.15 -14.08
CA ILE A 188 -13.02 -7.56 -13.84
C ILE A 188 -12.11 -8.73 -13.49
N GLU A 189 -11.37 -9.23 -14.48
CA GLU A 189 -10.37 -10.26 -14.21
C GLU A 189 -9.38 -9.72 -13.17
N PRO A 190 -9.23 -10.39 -12.01
CA PRO A 190 -8.25 -9.96 -11.05
C PRO A 190 -6.88 -10.05 -11.70
N LYS A 191 -6.19 -8.92 -11.75
CA LYS A 191 -4.81 -8.88 -12.23
C LYS A 191 -4.01 -9.91 -11.42
N PRO A 192 -3.20 -10.77 -12.08
CA PRO A 192 -2.39 -11.74 -11.35
C PRO A 192 -1.54 -11.00 -10.32
N LEU A 193 -1.66 -11.42 -9.05
CA LEU A 193 -0.93 -10.81 -7.95
C LEU A 193 0.57 -10.86 -8.24
N THR A 194 1.27 -9.74 -8.00
CA THR A 194 2.73 -9.69 -8.03
C THR A 194 3.33 -10.60 -6.94
N PRO A 195 4.60 -11.04 -7.06
CA PRO A 195 5.25 -11.84 -6.02
C PRO A 195 5.17 -11.19 -4.63
N ASN A 196 5.29 -9.87 -4.54
CA ASN A 196 5.16 -9.12 -3.29
C ASN A 196 3.74 -9.17 -2.72
N GLN A 197 2.72 -9.03 -3.57
CA GLN A 197 1.33 -9.15 -3.13
C GLN A 197 1.00 -10.58 -2.68
N GLN A 198 1.47 -11.59 -3.42
CA GLN A 198 1.33 -13.00 -3.02
C GLN A 198 2.03 -13.27 -1.68
N ARG A 199 3.25 -12.74 -1.50
CA ARG A 199 4.00 -12.83 -0.24
C ARG A 199 3.23 -12.18 0.91
N ALA A 200 2.66 -11.00 0.70
CA ALA A 200 1.87 -10.29 1.70
C ALA A 200 0.66 -11.12 2.17
N VAL A 201 -0.08 -11.71 1.23
CA VAL A 201 -1.22 -12.60 1.54
C VAL A 201 -0.77 -13.78 2.41
N ILE A 202 0.37 -14.42 2.08
CA ILE A 202 0.89 -15.56 2.86
C ILE A 202 1.33 -15.12 4.26
N ILE A 203 1.95 -13.94 4.41
CA ILE A 203 2.35 -13.39 5.71
C ILE A 203 1.11 -13.15 6.59
N GLU A 204 0.04 -12.56 6.04
CA GLU A 204 -1.21 -12.34 6.79
C GLU A 204 -1.87 -13.66 7.19
N LYS A 205 -1.88 -14.66 6.31
CA LYS A 205 -2.33 -16.01 6.65
C LYS A 205 -1.49 -16.63 7.77
N ALA A 206 -0.17 -16.46 7.75
CA ALA A 206 0.72 -16.95 8.79
C ALA A 206 0.44 -16.26 10.14
N LYS A 207 0.19 -14.95 10.16
CA LYS A 207 -0.20 -14.21 11.37
C LYS A 207 -1.52 -14.74 11.94
N LYS A 208 -2.54 -14.89 11.10
CA LYS A 208 -3.85 -15.44 11.51
C LYS A 208 -3.73 -16.87 12.04
N PHE A 209 -2.94 -17.71 11.37
CA PHE A 209 -2.65 -19.07 11.81
C PHE A 209 -2.04 -19.09 13.21
N LEU A 210 -1.09 -18.19 13.50
CA LEU A 210 -0.52 -18.04 14.84
C LEU A 210 -1.58 -17.61 15.85
N GLU A 211 -2.37 -16.58 15.57
CA GLU A 211 -3.41 -16.09 16.48
C GLU A 211 -4.44 -17.16 16.86
N GLU A 212 -4.81 -18.02 15.92
CA GLU A 212 -5.79 -19.09 16.13
C GLU A 212 -5.19 -20.25 16.95
N ASN A 213 -3.97 -20.67 16.61
CA ASN A 213 -3.37 -21.88 17.20
C ASN A 213 -2.58 -21.61 18.49
N LEU A 214 -2.12 -20.38 18.72
CA LEU A 214 -1.45 -20.01 19.97
C LEU A 214 -2.39 -19.99 21.17
N LYS A 215 -3.70 -19.81 20.95
CA LYS A 215 -4.72 -19.91 22.00
C LYS A 215 -4.77 -21.29 22.65
N LEU A 216 -4.28 -22.32 21.95
CA LEU A 216 -4.23 -23.70 22.44
C LEU A 216 -3.03 -23.95 23.38
N LEU A 217 -2.10 -23.00 23.46
CA LEU A 217 -0.85 -23.13 24.21
C LEU A 217 -0.90 -22.29 25.51
N ILE A 218 -0.63 -22.96 26.63
CA ILE A 218 -0.67 -22.34 27.97
C ILE A 218 0.62 -21.53 28.24
N SER A 219 1.76 -21.98 27.70
CA SER A 219 3.04 -21.28 27.87
C SER A 219 4.02 -21.62 26.75
N TYR A 220 4.47 -20.63 25.99
CA TYR A 220 5.37 -20.82 24.86
C TYR A 220 6.33 -19.64 24.68
N ASP A 221 7.43 -19.90 23.98
CA ASP A 221 8.37 -18.90 23.49
C ASP A 221 8.79 -19.21 22.06
N PHE A 222 8.84 -18.16 21.24
CA PHE A 222 9.53 -18.22 19.96
C PHE A 222 10.90 -17.57 20.09
N ILE A 223 11.93 -18.25 19.57
CA ILE A 223 13.25 -17.69 19.39
C ILE A 223 13.52 -17.63 17.88
N ALA A 224 13.51 -16.42 17.33
CA ALA A 224 14.00 -16.15 15.99
C ALA A 224 15.54 -16.16 16.02
N ILE A 225 16.15 -16.97 15.17
CA ILE A 225 17.58 -16.99 14.86
C ILE A 225 17.78 -16.50 13.43
N SER A 226 19.02 -16.19 13.03
CA SER A 226 19.34 -15.50 11.77
C SER A 226 18.66 -16.03 10.51
N ASN A 227 18.32 -17.32 10.44
CA ASN A 227 17.64 -17.96 9.31
C ASN A 227 16.55 -18.97 9.71
N GLY A 228 15.97 -18.82 10.90
CA GLY A 228 14.98 -19.79 11.37
C GLY A 228 14.27 -19.39 12.63
N THR A 229 13.26 -20.17 12.99
CA THR A 229 12.46 -19.95 14.18
C THR A 229 12.35 -21.25 14.96
N LYS A 230 12.62 -21.17 16.26
CA LYS A 230 12.44 -22.26 17.21
C LYS A 230 11.27 -21.96 18.13
N LEU A 231 10.45 -22.97 18.40
CA LEU A 231 9.37 -22.91 19.38
C LEU A 231 9.79 -23.70 20.63
N TYR A 232 9.66 -23.09 21.80
CA TYR A 232 9.95 -23.68 23.10
C TYR A 232 8.68 -23.70 23.98
N SER A 233 8.51 -24.76 24.76
CA SER A 233 7.54 -24.80 25.88
C SER A 233 8.18 -24.23 27.14
N ARG A 234 7.47 -23.36 27.87
CA ARG A 234 7.91 -22.81 29.16
C ARG A 234 7.57 -23.70 30.36
N GLN A 235 6.71 -24.72 30.20
CA GLN A 235 6.33 -25.63 31.28
C GLN A 235 6.80 -27.07 31.01
N ARG A 236 7.32 -27.72 32.07
CA ARG A 236 7.75 -29.13 32.08
C ARG A 236 6.63 -30.15 31.83
N PHE A 237 5.36 -29.73 31.73
CA PHE A 237 4.18 -30.61 31.74
C PHE A 237 3.41 -30.67 30.41
N GLN A 238 3.72 -29.82 29.42
CA GLN A 238 3.24 -30.01 28.05
C GLN A 238 4.39 -30.58 27.22
N ASP A 239 4.20 -31.81 26.73
CA ASP A 239 5.08 -32.48 25.75
C ASP A 239 4.97 -31.81 24.36
N ILE A 240 5.12 -30.50 24.30
CA ILE A 240 5.26 -29.81 23.01
C ILE A 240 6.65 -30.20 22.52
N LYS A 241 6.67 -31.06 21.50
CA LYS A 241 7.90 -31.43 20.80
C LYS A 241 8.60 -30.16 20.36
N LEU A 242 9.85 -29.98 20.75
CA LEU A 242 10.67 -28.86 20.29
C LEU A 242 10.76 -28.94 18.76
N THR A 243 10.22 -27.94 18.07
CA THR A 243 10.26 -27.88 16.61
C THR A 243 11.03 -26.65 16.13
N THR A 244 11.55 -26.76 14.92
CA THR A 244 12.31 -25.70 14.28
C THR A 244 11.83 -25.56 12.84
N ALA A 245 11.60 -24.32 12.42
CA ALA A 245 11.54 -23.94 11.02
C ALA A 245 12.89 -23.33 10.64
N LYS A 246 13.47 -23.76 9.54
CA LYS A 246 14.72 -23.21 9.00
C LYS A 246 14.50 -22.91 7.53
N CYS A 247 14.91 -21.72 7.14
CA CYS A 247 14.90 -21.27 5.75
C CYS A 247 15.94 -22.07 4.95
N SER A 248 15.61 -22.42 3.70
CA SER A 248 16.62 -22.89 2.75
C SER A 248 17.64 -21.76 2.50
N PRO A 249 18.91 -22.06 2.20
CA PRO A 249 19.89 -21.02 1.84
C PRO A 249 19.48 -20.12 0.66
N ASN A 250 18.55 -20.59 -0.17
CA ASN A 250 18.02 -19.87 -1.33
C ASN A 250 16.66 -19.20 -1.08
N ASP A 251 16.16 -19.25 0.15
CA ASP A 251 14.84 -18.76 0.52
C ASP A 251 14.97 -17.52 1.43
N VAL A 252 13.98 -16.65 1.39
CA VAL A 252 13.93 -15.40 2.16
C VAL A 252 13.24 -15.63 3.50
N PHE A 253 13.96 -15.35 4.59
CA PHE A 253 13.42 -15.54 5.93
C PHE A 253 12.33 -14.50 6.25
N ASN A 254 11.16 -14.98 6.69
CA ASN A 254 10.13 -14.16 7.33
C ASN A 254 9.83 -14.72 8.73
N GLU A 255 9.84 -13.86 9.75
CA GLU A 255 9.59 -14.29 11.12
C GLU A 255 8.19 -14.91 11.30
N HIS A 256 7.14 -14.33 10.69
CA HIS A 256 5.77 -14.84 10.87
C HIS A 256 5.59 -16.20 10.19
N ILE A 257 6.11 -16.36 8.97
CA ILE A 257 6.08 -17.64 8.24
C ILE A 257 6.90 -18.69 9.02
N GLY A 258 8.10 -18.34 9.49
CA GLY A 258 8.94 -19.23 10.30
C GLY A 258 8.26 -19.68 11.60
N LYS A 259 7.62 -18.76 12.31
CA LYS A 259 6.81 -19.07 13.51
C LYS A 259 5.64 -20.00 13.17
N ALA A 260 4.90 -19.73 12.08
CA ALA A 260 3.76 -20.54 11.66
C ALA A 260 4.17 -21.98 11.32
N ILE A 261 5.26 -22.16 10.56
CA ILE A 261 5.81 -23.49 10.24
C ILE A 261 6.25 -24.22 11.51
N ALA A 262 6.97 -23.54 12.42
CA ALA A 262 7.42 -24.15 13.66
C ALA A 262 6.24 -24.61 14.53
N LEU A 263 5.22 -23.75 14.69
CA LEU A 263 4.02 -24.07 15.45
C LEU A 263 3.21 -25.20 14.80
N GLY A 264 2.95 -25.13 13.50
CA GLY A 264 2.20 -26.17 12.79
C GLY A 264 2.88 -27.53 12.89
N ARG A 265 4.22 -27.58 12.73
CA ARG A 265 4.99 -28.82 12.95
C ARG A 265 4.91 -29.33 14.39
N ALA A 266 4.85 -28.44 15.39
CA ALA A 266 4.71 -28.85 16.79
C ALA A 266 3.33 -29.43 17.09
N LEU A 267 2.29 -28.90 16.43
CA LEU A 267 0.91 -29.34 16.57
C LEU A 267 0.53 -30.48 15.61
N GLY A 268 1.41 -30.88 14.69
CA GLY A 268 1.12 -31.89 13.67
C GLY A 268 0.14 -31.44 12.58
N LEU A 269 0.07 -30.13 12.34
CA LEU A 269 -0.78 -29.51 11.31
C LEU A 269 -0.05 -29.41 9.97
N ASP A 270 -0.82 -29.35 8.87
CA ASP A 270 -0.26 -29.07 7.55
C ASP A 270 0.25 -27.63 7.48
N VAL A 271 1.46 -27.47 6.95
CA VAL A 271 2.16 -26.19 6.79
C VAL A 271 2.66 -26.00 5.35
N SER A 272 2.22 -26.84 4.41
CA SER A 272 2.64 -26.83 3.01
C SER A 272 2.50 -25.45 2.35
N GLU A 273 1.43 -24.73 2.67
CA GLU A 273 1.18 -23.36 2.19
C GLU A 273 2.27 -22.35 2.60
N PHE A 274 2.87 -22.53 3.77
CA PHE A 274 3.95 -21.66 4.28
C PHE A 274 5.33 -22.09 3.77
N GLU A 275 5.55 -23.40 3.55
CA GLU A 275 6.81 -23.95 3.03
C GLU A 275 7.02 -23.62 1.55
N GLN A 276 5.94 -23.45 0.80
CA GLN A 276 5.95 -23.10 -0.63
C GLN A 276 5.69 -21.61 -0.86
N ALA A 277 5.98 -20.78 0.15
CA ALA A 277 5.72 -19.36 0.06
C ALA A 277 6.58 -18.70 -1.04
N VAL A 278 5.92 -17.92 -1.90
CA VAL A 278 6.53 -17.27 -3.07
C VAL A 278 7.70 -16.37 -2.64
N GLN A 279 8.79 -16.32 -3.43
CA GLN A 279 9.91 -15.44 -3.14
C GLN A 279 9.52 -13.97 -3.40
N PRO A 280 9.83 -13.06 -2.47
CA PRO A 280 9.54 -11.65 -2.69
C PRO A 280 10.53 -11.02 -3.68
N THR A 281 10.09 -9.94 -4.31
CA THR A 281 10.95 -9.00 -5.03
C THR A 281 11.36 -7.85 -4.09
N ILE A 282 12.24 -6.96 -4.55
CA ILE A 282 12.76 -5.84 -3.75
C ILE A 282 11.61 -4.99 -3.18
N ALA A 283 11.62 -4.78 -1.86
CA ALA A 283 10.66 -3.96 -1.13
C ALA A 283 11.34 -3.20 0.03
N VAL A 284 10.80 -2.03 0.38
CA VAL A 284 11.28 -1.24 1.52
C VAL A 284 11.08 -2.05 2.80
N GLY A 285 12.07 -2.05 3.68
CA GLY A 285 12.09 -2.74 4.97
C GLY A 285 12.73 -4.12 4.92
N GLN A 286 13.05 -4.64 3.73
CA GLN A 286 13.83 -5.87 3.58
C GLN A 286 15.27 -5.67 4.03
N LEU A 287 15.82 -6.73 4.60
CA LEU A 287 17.24 -6.90 4.86
C LEU A 287 17.87 -7.59 3.65
N VAL A 288 18.88 -6.96 3.06
CA VAL A 288 19.55 -7.46 1.87
C VAL A 288 21.05 -7.60 2.10
N GLU A 289 21.65 -8.57 1.42
CA GLU A 289 23.08 -8.79 1.33
C GLU A 289 23.59 -8.34 -0.04
N SER A 290 24.55 -7.42 -0.04
CA SER A 290 25.21 -6.93 -1.25
C SER A 290 26.32 -7.89 -1.67
N SER A 291 26.34 -8.25 -2.96
CA SER A 291 27.38 -9.10 -3.56
C SER A 291 28.58 -8.29 -4.08
N VAL A 292 28.59 -6.97 -3.88
CA VAL A 292 29.68 -6.11 -4.34
C VAL A 292 30.92 -6.36 -3.47
N PRO A 293 32.09 -6.71 -4.06
CA PRO A 293 33.30 -7.10 -3.32
C PRO A 293 33.78 -6.10 -2.27
N GLU A 294 33.47 -4.82 -2.45
CA GLU A 294 33.90 -3.71 -1.59
C GLU A 294 32.84 -3.35 -0.53
N ILE A 295 31.63 -3.92 -0.62
CA ILE A 295 30.46 -3.60 0.20
C ILE A 295 29.76 -4.89 0.65
N TYR A 296 30.52 -5.85 1.20
CA TYR A 296 29.96 -6.97 1.97
C TYR A 296 29.31 -6.44 3.26
N LYS A 297 28.10 -5.91 3.13
CA LYS A 297 27.32 -5.38 4.24
C LYS A 297 25.87 -5.82 4.09
N VAL A 298 25.35 -6.32 5.20
CA VAL A 298 23.91 -6.51 5.40
C VAL A 298 23.32 -5.17 5.81
N PHE A 299 22.25 -4.73 5.15
CA PHE A 299 21.56 -3.48 5.45
C PHE A 299 20.06 -3.56 5.19
N THR A 300 19.31 -2.66 5.82
CA THR A 300 17.86 -2.50 5.64
C THR A 300 17.60 -1.54 4.49
N LEU A 301 16.70 -1.92 3.58
CA LEU A 301 16.21 -1.04 2.52
C LEU A 301 15.25 -0.01 3.09
N GLU A 302 15.58 1.27 3.01
CA GLU A 302 14.74 2.35 3.56
C GLU A 302 13.98 3.16 2.50
N GLY A 303 14.28 2.98 1.19
CA GLY A 303 13.55 3.63 0.11
C GLY A 303 13.91 3.14 -1.30
N ILE A 304 12.95 3.27 -2.23
CA ILE A 304 13.08 2.93 -3.65
C ILE A 304 12.74 4.21 -4.46
N MET A 305 13.73 4.82 -5.13
CA MET A 305 13.50 6.01 -5.99
C MET A 305 14.39 5.95 -7.24
N GLY A 306 13.93 5.29 -8.31
CA GLY A 306 14.70 5.12 -9.56
C GLY A 306 15.94 4.22 -9.39
N ASN A 307 16.82 4.57 -8.44
CA ASN A 307 17.91 3.78 -7.89
C ASN A 307 17.61 3.44 -6.42
N VAL A 308 17.95 2.22 -6.01
CA VAL A 308 17.83 1.75 -4.61
C VAL A 308 18.77 2.57 -3.72
N LYS A 309 18.26 3.13 -2.62
CA LYS A 309 19.07 3.85 -1.62
C LYS A 309 19.15 3.01 -0.34
N TYR A 310 20.37 2.87 0.20
CA TYR A 310 20.59 2.24 1.50
C TYR A 310 21.28 3.20 2.46
N LYS A 311 21.06 2.96 3.75
CA LYS A 311 21.67 3.72 4.83
C LYS A 311 22.87 2.94 5.36
N ALA A 312 24.06 3.51 5.21
CA ALA A 312 25.28 2.92 5.74
C ALA A 312 25.30 2.99 7.28
N LYS A 313 26.15 2.19 7.93
CA LYS A 313 26.29 2.14 9.41
C LYS A 313 26.56 3.50 10.07
N ASN A 314 27.13 4.46 9.32
CA ASN A 314 27.39 5.82 9.78
C ASN A 314 26.17 6.76 9.62
N GLY A 315 25.00 6.23 9.23
CA GLY A 315 23.78 6.99 9.00
C GLY A 315 23.74 7.74 7.66
N SER A 316 24.81 7.69 6.85
CA SER A 316 24.84 8.32 5.53
C SER A 316 24.02 7.53 4.50
N TRP A 317 23.29 8.26 3.66
CA TRP A 317 22.58 7.69 2.53
C TRP A 317 23.55 7.49 1.38
N GLN A 318 23.59 6.28 0.83
CA GLN A 318 24.37 5.96 -0.35
C GLN A 318 23.42 5.62 -1.50
N ASN A 319 23.69 6.20 -2.66
CA ASN A 319 23.13 5.70 -3.90
C ASN A 319 23.83 4.37 -4.18
N ALA A 320 23.10 3.35 -4.67
CA ALA A 320 23.75 2.34 -5.50
C ALA A 320 24.26 3.09 -6.74
N GLU A 321 25.52 3.53 -6.73
CA GLU A 321 26.08 4.33 -7.83
C GLU A 321 26.23 3.46 -9.08
N GLY A 322 25.71 3.96 -10.20
CA GLY A 322 25.66 3.29 -11.50
C GLY A 322 24.23 3.19 -11.99
N GLY A 323 23.81 4.16 -12.80
CA GLY A 323 22.47 4.20 -13.38
C GLY A 323 22.20 2.98 -14.24
N ASP A 324 21.47 2.04 -13.66
CA ASP A 324 20.48 1.15 -14.23
C ASP A 324 19.87 0.45 -13.00
N LEU A 325 18.58 0.11 -13.05
CA LEU A 325 17.94 -0.66 -11.96
C LEU A 325 18.90 -1.79 -11.58
N PRO A 326 19.35 -1.91 -10.32
CA PRO A 326 20.25 -2.98 -9.96
C PRO A 326 19.52 -4.28 -10.30
N ASN A 327 20.03 -4.95 -11.31
CA ASN A 327 19.56 -6.25 -11.75
C ASN A 327 19.53 -7.09 -10.46
N GLU A 328 18.51 -7.94 -10.28
CA GLU A 328 18.31 -8.79 -9.09
C GLU A 328 19.57 -9.61 -8.69
N THR A 329 20.58 -9.66 -9.56
CA THR A 329 21.90 -10.27 -9.36
C THR A 329 22.81 -9.60 -8.34
N TRP A 330 22.61 -8.33 -7.97
CA TRP A 330 23.56 -7.63 -7.07
C TRP A 330 23.19 -7.69 -5.59
N TYR A 331 21.92 -7.95 -5.29
CA TYR A 331 21.40 -8.00 -3.94
C TYR A 331 20.67 -9.31 -3.72
N LYS A 332 21.02 -10.01 -2.64
CA LYS A 332 20.28 -11.16 -2.15
C LYS A 332 19.39 -10.72 -1.01
N ILE A 333 18.07 -10.87 -1.16
CA ILE A 333 17.15 -10.66 -0.04
C ILE A 333 17.38 -11.80 0.95
N ILE A 334 17.62 -11.47 2.21
CA ILE A 334 17.89 -12.46 3.26
C ILE A 334 16.78 -12.50 4.30
N ASN A 335 16.11 -11.39 4.56
CA ASN A 335 15.00 -11.32 5.51
C ASN A 335 14.01 -10.24 5.11
N ASP A 336 12.72 -10.59 5.03
CA ASP A 336 11.64 -9.68 4.64
C ASP A 336 10.62 -9.40 5.77
N THR A 337 10.98 -9.70 7.02
CA THR A 337 10.08 -9.56 8.19
C THR A 337 9.52 -8.15 8.33
N ASN A 338 10.34 -7.13 8.06
CA ASN A 338 9.94 -5.72 8.14
C ASN A 338 9.56 -5.13 6.78
N ALA A 339 9.44 -5.96 5.74
CA ALA A 339 9.11 -5.49 4.41
C ALA A 339 7.71 -4.88 4.37
N LYS A 340 7.59 -3.77 3.64
CA LYS A 340 6.35 -3.07 3.36
C LYS A 340 5.88 -3.47 1.99
N TYR A 341 5.00 -4.46 1.94
CA TYR A 341 4.33 -4.85 0.71
C TYR A 341 3.06 -4.00 0.53
N GLU A 342 2.88 -3.44 -0.66
CA GLU A 342 1.62 -2.81 -1.04
C GLU A 342 0.59 -3.92 -1.26
N VAL A 343 -0.45 -3.91 -0.43
CA VAL A 343 -1.67 -4.68 -0.69
C VAL A 343 -2.57 -3.70 -1.43
N GLU A 344 -2.82 -3.90 -2.73
CA GLU A 344 -3.76 -3.03 -3.45
C GLU A 344 -5.10 -3.07 -2.72
N SER A 345 -5.64 -1.88 -2.43
CA SER A 345 -6.92 -1.61 -1.77
C SER A 345 -8.06 -1.58 -2.76
#